data_AF-A0A945JSV5-F1
#
_entry.id   AF-A0A945JSV5-F1
#
_cell.length_a   1.000
_cell.length_b   1.000
_cell.length_c   1.000
_cell.angle_alpha   90.00
_cell.angle_beta   90.00
_cell.angle_gamma   90.00
#
_symmetry.space_group_name_H-M   'P 1'
#
loop_
_entity.id
_entity.type
_entity.pdbx_description
1 polymer ?
#
loop_
_entity_poly.entity_id
_entity_poly.type
_entity_poly.pdbx_seq_one_letter_code
_entity_poly.pdbx_strand_id
1 'polypeptide(L)'
;MLHLLASLSLVAATLLGARRFGVRRIALPACLPLVLSMAGPLQWVLLSGLAPAPLIGLLAAIQVERGRSYGQIVALASLPGLALALMLLLTIGGSEQQRQELSEQIQVSLSGMGAEVPDAEQLQQVIDLMLKLFPGMAYLSMLFVAVVGYRIACSIGPRLNLSLPPPTPMRDWRLWDEMIWGLVGSLALLLVFDGGLRTLAANTLVAMATLYAVQGLALVRYATRRLGVQRFLEFAIYVLLIFTSGVSFVILGMLGLMDTWFDWRHLGPSQSDEPADDD
;
A
#
# COMPACT_ATOMS: atom_id res chain seq x y z
N MET A 1 -2.96 -16.49 2.37
CA MET A 1 -4.06 -16.22 1.42
C MET A 1 -5.41 -15.98 2.12
N LEU A 2 -5.86 -16.86 3.02
CA LEU A 2 -7.13 -16.70 3.76
C LEU A 2 -7.24 -15.37 4.53
N HIS A 3 -6.19 -14.96 5.25
CA HIS A 3 -6.19 -13.70 6.02
C HIS A 3 -6.39 -12.45 5.15
N LEU A 4 -5.79 -12.42 3.94
CA LEU A 4 -5.96 -11.32 3.00
C LEU A 4 -7.41 -11.23 2.50
N LEU A 5 -8.01 -12.36 2.10
CA LEU A 5 -9.42 -12.38 1.67
C LEU A 5 -10.37 -11.96 2.79
N ALA A 6 -10.11 -12.40 4.02
CA ALA A 6 -10.86 -11.97 5.20
C ALA A 6 -10.72 -10.46 5.46
N SER A 7 -9.51 -9.90 5.35
CA SER A 7 -9.29 -8.46 5.52
C SER A 7 -10.04 -7.64 4.46
N LEU A 8 -10.04 -8.08 3.20
CA LEU A 8 -10.77 -7.43 2.10
C LEU A 8 -12.28 -7.46 2.32
N SER A 9 -12.83 -8.59 2.76
CA SER A 9 -14.26 -8.71 3.05
C SER A 9 -14.65 -7.87 4.27
N LEU A 10 -13.80 -7.81 5.30
CA LEU A 10 -14.01 -6.97 6.50
C LEU A 10 -14.03 -5.48 6.14
N VAL A 11 -13.10 -4.98 5.33
CA VAL A 11 -13.13 -3.58 4.84
C VAL A 11 -14.42 -3.28 4.12
N ALA A 12 -14.81 -4.12 3.15
CA ALA A 12 -16.01 -3.90 2.36
C ALA A 12 -17.29 -3.96 3.21
N ALA A 13 -17.39 -4.94 4.11
CA ALA A 13 -18.53 -5.12 5.00
C ALA A 13 -18.69 -3.96 5.99
N THR A 14 -17.59 -3.50 6.58
CA THR A 14 -17.61 -2.38 7.55
C THR A 14 -17.94 -1.06 6.86
N LEU A 15 -17.41 -0.81 5.66
CA LEU A 15 -17.74 0.37 4.86
C LEU A 15 -19.23 0.40 4.46
N LEU A 16 -19.74 -0.69 3.87
CA LEU A 16 -21.14 -0.78 3.45
C LEU A 16 -22.10 -0.76 4.64
N GLY A 17 -21.74 -1.47 5.72
CA GLY A 17 -22.48 -1.44 6.95
C GLY A 17 -22.58 -0.03 7.50
N ALA A 18 -21.46 0.69 7.61
CA ALA A 18 -21.42 2.04 8.17
C ALA A 18 -22.29 3.01 7.34
N ARG A 19 -22.31 2.86 6.02
CA ARG A 19 -23.20 3.63 5.13
C ARG A 19 -24.68 3.27 5.28
N ARG A 20 -25.01 2.01 5.62
CA ARG A 20 -26.39 1.55 5.76
C ARG A 20 -27.00 1.81 7.14
N PHE A 21 -26.23 1.58 8.20
CA PHE A 21 -26.70 1.62 9.60
C PHE A 21 -26.17 2.81 10.40
N GLY A 22 -25.30 3.62 9.79
CA GLY A 22 -24.62 4.76 10.42
C GLY A 22 -23.32 4.37 11.11
N VAL A 23 -22.31 5.25 10.99
CA VAL A 23 -20.96 5.05 11.55
C VAL A 23 -20.97 4.71 13.05
N ARG A 24 -21.83 5.38 13.83
CA ARG A 24 -21.87 5.22 15.31
C ARG A 24 -22.22 3.80 15.75
N ARG A 25 -23.05 3.07 14.99
CA ARG A 25 -23.44 1.69 15.32
C ARG A 25 -22.36 0.67 14.98
N ILE A 26 -21.46 1.01 14.05
CA ILE A 26 -20.44 0.10 13.53
C ILE A 26 -19.05 0.40 14.07
N ALA A 27 -18.85 1.58 14.68
CA ALA A 27 -17.60 1.92 15.34
C ALA A 27 -17.20 0.91 16.42
N LEU A 28 -18.14 0.48 17.28
CA LEU A 28 -17.88 -0.51 18.34
C LEU A 28 -17.43 -1.88 17.79
N PRO A 29 -18.18 -2.55 16.89
CA PRO A 29 -17.73 -3.83 16.35
C PRO A 29 -16.47 -3.70 15.48
N ALA A 30 -16.22 -2.54 14.86
CA ALA A 30 -15.00 -2.31 14.10
C ALA A 30 -13.74 -2.16 14.99
N CYS A 31 -13.87 -1.65 16.22
CA CYS A 31 -12.75 -1.54 17.15
C CYS A 31 -12.48 -2.83 17.92
N LEU A 32 -13.44 -3.75 17.98
CA LEU A 32 -13.34 -4.98 18.77
C LEU A 32 -12.11 -5.85 18.40
N PRO A 33 -11.78 -6.10 17.11
CA PRO A 33 -10.59 -6.86 16.75
C PRO A 33 -9.27 -6.19 17.17
N LEU A 34 -9.20 -4.86 17.18
CA LEU A 34 -8.02 -4.13 17.66
C LEU A 34 -7.83 -4.32 19.16
N VAL A 35 -8.91 -4.18 19.96
CA VAL A 35 -8.85 -4.35 21.41
C VAL A 35 -8.49 -5.79 21.79
N LEU A 36 -9.11 -6.77 21.12
CA LEU A 36 -8.80 -8.19 21.33
C LEU A 36 -7.33 -8.49 20.99
N SER A 37 -6.77 -7.83 19.97
CA SER A 37 -5.39 -8.02 19.58
C SER A 37 -4.37 -7.49 20.59
N MET A 38 -4.79 -6.64 21.53
CA MET A 38 -3.93 -6.16 22.63
C MET A 38 -3.86 -7.19 23.79
N ALA A 39 -4.73 -8.20 23.81
CA ALA A 39 -4.61 -9.32 24.73
C ALA A 39 -3.50 -10.26 24.21
N GLY A 40 -2.48 -10.53 25.04
CA GLY A 40 -1.26 -11.29 24.70
C GLY A 40 -1.40 -12.46 23.70
N PRO A 41 -2.33 -13.42 23.86
CA PRO A 41 -2.45 -14.56 22.95
C PRO A 41 -2.99 -14.22 21.55
N LEU A 42 -3.51 -13.01 21.33
CA LEU A 42 -4.16 -12.57 20.09
C LEU A 42 -3.33 -11.54 19.30
N GLN A 43 -2.06 -11.28 19.67
CA GLN A 43 -1.18 -10.34 18.93
C GLN A 43 -0.99 -10.72 17.45
N TRP A 44 -1.17 -12.01 17.10
CA TRP A 44 -1.14 -12.49 15.73
C TRP A 44 -2.29 -11.91 14.86
N VAL A 45 -3.40 -11.46 15.47
CA VAL A 45 -4.51 -10.79 14.78
C VAL A 45 -4.10 -9.39 14.30
N LEU A 46 -3.16 -8.74 15.00
CA LEU A 46 -2.54 -7.49 14.58
C LEU A 46 -1.68 -7.70 13.33
N LEU A 47 -0.77 -8.69 13.42
CA LEU A 47 0.23 -9.00 12.40
C LEU A 47 -0.41 -9.56 11.12
N SER A 48 -1.51 -10.28 11.24
CA SER A 48 -2.27 -10.82 10.10
C SER A 48 -3.09 -9.77 9.35
N GLY A 49 -3.16 -8.53 9.84
CA GLY A 49 -3.92 -7.44 9.20
C GLY A 49 -5.43 -7.50 9.41
N LEU A 50 -5.93 -8.49 10.15
CA LEU A 50 -7.36 -8.61 10.46
C LEU A 50 -7.83 -7.52 11.43
N ALA A 51 -6.98 -7.11 12.38
CA ALA A 51 -7.30 -6.05 13.33
C ALA A 51 -7.47 -4.65 12.69
N PRO A 52 -6.55 -4.17 11.83
CA PRO A 52 -6.70 -2.85 11.20
C PRO A 52 -7.77 -2.80 10.11
N ALA A 53 -8.11 -3.92 9.46
CA ALA A 53 -9.03 -3.94 8.31
C ALA A 53 -10.43 -3.31 8.57
N PRO A 54 -11.12 -3.60 9.69
CA PRO A 54 -12.38 -2.92 10.02
C PRO A 54 -12.24 -1.41 10.26
N LEU A 55 -11.11 -0.97 10.82
CA LEU A 55 -10.82 0.45 11.03
C LEU A 55 -10.61 1.18 9.71
N ILE A 56 -9.91 0.53 8.77
CA ILE A 56 -9.75 1.03 7.39
C ILE A 56 -11.13 1.25 6.75
N GLY A 57 -12.04 0.26 6.83
CA GLY A 57 -13.39 0.40 6.27
C GLY A 57 -14.27 1.43 6.99
N LEU A 58 -14.15 1.56 8.31
CA LEU A 58 -14.84 2.58 9.10
C LEU A 58 -14.36 4.00 8.74
N LEU A 59 -13.04 4.22 8.68
CA LEU A 59 -12.46 5.50 8.29
C LEU A 59 -12.84 5.85 6.85
N ALA A 60 -12.80 4.88 5.94
CA ALA A 60 -13.29 5.09 4.58
C ALA A 60 -14.75 5.56 4.58
N ALA A 61 -15.62 4.99 5.42
CA ALA A 61 -17.02 5.38 5.51
C ALA A 61 -17.20 6.82 6.01
N ILE A 62 -16.46 7.20 7.06
CA ILE A 62 -16.46 8.56 7.61
C ILE A 62 -16.02 9.57 6.54
N GLN A 63 -15.00 9.24 5.75
CA GLN A 63 -14.48 10.14 4.72
C GLN A 63 -15.43 10.24 3.52
N VAL A 64 -16.15 9.17 3.20
CA VAL A 64 -17.24 9.20 2.21
C VAL A 64 -18.38 10.11 2.68
N GLU A 65 -18.77 10.05 3.96
CA GLU A 65 -19.79 10.96 4.52
C GLU A 65 -19.37 12.43 4.48
N ARG A 66 -18.07 12.69 4.60
CA ARG A 66 -17.47 14.04 4.50
C ARG A 66 -17.32 14.55 3.06
N GLY A 67 -17.80 13.82 2.05
CA GLY A 67 -17.75 14.24 0.64
C GLY A 67 -16.33 14.36 0.07
N ARG A 68 -15.36 13.65 0.64
CA ARG A 68 -13.95 13.71 0.22
C ARG A 68 -13.73 12.99 -1.11
N SER A 69 -12.67 13.36 -1.85
CA SER A 69 -12.31 12.69 -3.10
C SER A 69 -11.77 11.28 -2.84
N TYR A 70 -11.79 10.41 -3.87
CA TYR A 70 -11.31 9.03 -3.76
C TYR A 70 -9.87 8.92 -3.21
N GLY A 71 -8.95 9.76 -3.71
CA GLY A 71 -7.56 9.77 -3.23
C GLY A 71 -7.46 10.12 -1.75
N GLN A 72 -8.21 11.14 -1.29
CA GLN A 72 -8.27 11.51 0.12
C GLN A 72 -8.88 10.40 0.99
N ILE A 73 -9.94 9.75 0.51
CA ILE A 73 -10.57 8.63 1.23
C ILE A 73 -9.57 7.51 1.45
N VAL A 74 -8.86 7.06 0.41
CA VAL A 74 -7.88 5.97 0.53
C VAL A 74 -6.69 6.37 1.40
N ALA A 75 -6.16 7.59 1.23
CA ALA A 75 -5.04 8.08 2.04
C ALA A 75 -5.39 8.10 3.54
N LEU A 76 -6.51 8.71 3.92
CA LEU A 76 -6.96 8.73 5.32
C LEU A 76 -7.37 7.34 5.83
N ALA A 77 -7.97 6.50 4.99
CA ALA A 77 -8.33 5.14 5.39
C ALA A 77 -7.11 4.26 5.66
N SER A 78 -5.94 4.58 5.09
CA SER A 78 -4.69 3.84 5.32
C SER A 78 -4.00 4.16 6.66
N LEU A 79 -4.47 5.17 7.42
CA LEU A 79 -3.87 5.58 8.69
C LEU A 79 -3.71 4.45 9.73
N PRO A 80 -4.66 3.52 9.93
CA PRO A 80 -4.47 2.39 10.83
C PRO A 80 -3.32 1.48 10.38
N GLY A 81 -3.13 1.32 9.07
CA GLY A 81 -1.99 0.60 8.51
C GLY A 81 -0.66 1.30 8.75
N LEU A 82 -0.65 2.64 8.67
CA LEU A 82 0.53 3.45 9.00
C LEU A 82 0.86 3.36 10.49
N ALA A 83 -0.15 3.42 11.36
CA ALA A 83 0.01 3.23 12.80
C ALA A 83 0.58 1.85 13.13
N LEU A 84 0.10 0.81 12.45
CA LEU A 84 0.66 -0.54 12.57
C LEU A 84 2.14 -0.57 12.13
N ALA A 85 2.47 0.01 10.98
CA ALA A 85 3.85 0.06 10.51
C ALA A 85 4.78 0.81 11.48
N LEU A 86 4.34 1.94 12.04
CA LEU A 86 5.11 2.66 13.07
C LEU A 86 5.26 1.84 14.34
N MET A 87 4.19 1.18 14.81
CA MET A 87 4.27 0.28 15.95
C MET A 87 5.28 -0.84 15.69
N LEU A 88 5.22 -1.49 14.53
CA LEU A 88 6.15 -2.54 14.13
C LEU A 88 7.59 -2.02 14.07
N LEU A 89 7.82 -0.80 13.59
CA LEU A 89 9.16 -0.21 13.58
C LEU A 89 9.71 -0.05 15.00
N LEU A 90 8.87 0.35 15.95
CA LEU A 90 9.23 0.51 17.36
C LEU A 90 9.41 -0.83 18.10
N THR A 91 8.71 -1.90 17.68
CA THR A 91 8.71 -3.19 18.38
C THR A 91 9.59 -4.27 17.74
N ILE A 92 9.71 -4.30 16.41
CA ILE A 92 10.49 -5.32 15.66
C ILE A 92 11.99 -5.00 15.64
N GLY A 93 12.39 -3.80 16.04
CA GLY A 93 13.77 -3.34 16.04
C GLY A 93 14.79 -4.10 16.91
N GLY A 94 14.50 -5.28 17.49
CA GLY A 94 15.54 -6.08 18.17
C GLY A 94 15.12 -7.17 19.16
N SER A 95 14.27 -8.14 18.79
CA SER A 95 14.21 -9.40 19.56
C SER A 95 15.17 -10.42 18.93
N GLU A 96 16.29 -10.70 19.62
CA GLU A 96 17.19 -11.81 19.27
C GLU A 96 16.43 -13.14 19.12
N GLN A 97 15.35 -13.31 19.88
CA GLN A 97 14.45 -14.47 19.79
C GLN A 97 13.78 -14.62 18.41
N GLN A 98 13.22 -13.56 17.82
CA GLN A 98 12.61 -13.68 16.47
C GLN A 98 13.65 -13.95 15.39
N ARG A 99 14.87 -13.42 15.54
CA ARG A 99 15.97 -13.68 14.61
C ARG A 99 16.36 -15.16 14.62
N GLN A 100 16.46 -15.74 15.83
CA GLN A 100 16.75 -17.14 16.02
C GLN A 100 15.62 -18.02 15.45
N GLU A 101 14.36 -17.73 15.79
CA GLU A 101 13.20 -18.46 15.25
C GLU A 101 13.13 -18.43 13.72
N LEU A 102 13.32 -17.27 13.08
CA LEU A 102 13.33 -17.18 11.62
C LEU A 102 14.51 -17.97 11.01
N SER A 103 15.69 -17.90 11.62
CA SER A 103 16.86 -18.62 11.13
C SER A 103 16.67 -20.13 11.19
N GLU A 104 16.12 -20.65 12.29
CA GLU A 104 15.80 -22.06 12.46
C GLU A 104 14.71 -22.49 11.46
N GLN A 105 13.65 -21.71 11.31
CA GLN A 105 12.55 -22.04 10.39
C GLN A 105 13.00 -22.06 8.92
N ILE A 106 13.85 -21.11 8.51
CA ILE A 106 14.41 -21.07 7.15
C ILE A 106 15.34 -22.25 6.92
N GLN A 107 16.22 -22.58 7.88
CA GLN A 107 17.12 -23.75 7.77
C GLN A 107 16.35 -25.07 7.68
N VAL A 108 15.32 -25.26 8.51
CA VAL A 108 14.44 -26.43 8.44
C VAL A 108 13.70 -26.49 7.10
N SER A 109 13.23 -25.36 6.58
CA SER A 109 12.56 -25.31 5.27
C SER A 109 13.51 -25.63 4.11
N LEU A 110 14.72 -25.08 4.11
CA LEU A 110 15.73 -25.30 3.06
C LEU A 110 16.24 -26.74 3.07
N SER A 111 16.54 -27.29 4.25
CA SER A 111 16.93 -28.70 4.39
C SER A 111 15.81 -29.65 3.97
N GLY A 112 14.56 -29.33 4.30
CA GLY A 112 13.37 -30.08 3.84
C GLY A 112 13.16 -30.06 2.32
N MET A 113 13.68 -29.04 1.62
CA MET A 113 13.65 -28.93 0.15
C MET A 113 14.92 -29.47 -0.51
N GLY A 114 15.89 -29.99 0.26
CA GLY A 114 17.18 -30.46 -0.26
C GLY A 114 18.07 -29.35 -0.84
N ALA A 115 17.81 -28.09 -0.48
CA ALA A 115 18.57 -26.94 -0.95
C ALA A 115 19.82 -26.74 -0.09
N GLU A 116 20.88 -26.22 -0.70
CA GLU A 116 22.11 -25.82 0.00
C GLU A 116 21.79 -24.68 0.97
N VAL A 117 22.14 -24.86 2.24
CA VAL A 117 21.87 -23.87 3.29
C VAL A 117 22.92 -22.75 3.15
N PRO A 118 22.52 -21.48 2.96
CA PRO A 118 23.45 -20.36 2.88
C PRO A 118 24.30 -20.24 4.15
N ASP A 119 25.47 -19.61 4.03
CA ASP A 119 26.32 -19.28 5.17
C ASP A 119 25.52 -18.53 6.25
N ALA A 120 25.78 -18.85 7.52
CA ALA A 120 25.05 -18.30 8.65
C ALA A 120 25.05 -16.76 8.66
N GLU A 121 26.17 -16.14 8.25
CA GLU A 121 26.28 -14.67 8.15
C GLU A 121 25.41 -14.09 7.03
N GLN A 122 25.38 -14.73 5.86
CA GLN A 122 24.54 -14.29 4.75
C GLN A 122 23.06 -14.43 5.10
N LEU A 123 22.68 -15.55 5.73
CA LEU A 123 21.32 -15.78 6.20
C LEU A 123 20.90 -14.72 7.24
N GLN A 124 21.78 -14.37 8.18
CA GLN A 124 21.52 -13.31 9.16
C GLN A 124 21.36 -11.94 8.50
N GLN A 125 22.18 -11.60 7.50
CA GLN A 125 22.04 -10.34 6.75
C GLN A 125 20.70 -10.25 6.03
N VAL A 126 20.26 -11.35 5.38
CA VAL A 126 18.96 -11.41 4.71
C VAL A 126 17.82 -11.26 5.72
N ILE A 127 17.87 -11.99 6.84
CA ILE A 127 16.87 -11.88 7.90
C ILE A 127 16.80 -10.45 8.46
N ASP A 128 17.95 -9.82 8.72
CA ASP A 128 17.99 -8.45 9.24
C ASP A 128 17.40 -7.45 8.23
N LEU A 129 17.69 -7.61 6.93
CA LEU A 129 17.07 -6.80 5.89
C LEU A 129 15.55 -7.04 5.82
N MET A 130 15.09 -8.30 5.89
CA MET A 130 13.68 -8.65 5.87
C MET A 130 12.93 -8.03 7.05
N LEU A 131 13.47 -8.13 8.27
CA LEU A 131 12.88 -7.55 9.47
C LEU A 131 12.87 -6.02 9.42
N LYS A 132 13.93 -5.40 8.91
CA LYS A 132 13.99 -3.94 8.74
C LYS A 132 12.98 -3.42 7.74
N LEU A 133 12.68 -4.15 6.67
CA LEU A 133 11.72 -3.74 5.62
C LEU A 133 10.28 -4.21 5.90
N PHE A 134 10.09 -5.09 6.88
CA PHE A 134 8.78 -5.64 7.24
C PHE A 134 7.73 -4.57 7.57
N PRO A 135 8.02 -3.51 8.33
CA PRO A 135 7.04 -2.45 8.62
C PRO A 135 6.47 -1.78 7.36
N GLY A 136 7.32 -1.49 6.38
CA GLY A 136 6.95 -0.87 5.11
C GLY A 136 6.12 -1.81 4.25
N MET A 137 6.49 -3.10 4.20
CA MET A 137 5.67 -4.13 3.54
C MET A 137 4.29 -4.28 4.20
N ALA A 138 4.23 -4.23 5.53
CA ALA A 138 2.97 -4.27 6.27
C ALA A 138 2.09 -3.06 5.91
N TYR A 139 2.65 -1.85 5.87
CA TYR A 139 1.93 -0.66 5.42
C TYR A 139 1.38 -0.82 3.99
N LEU A 140 2.22 -1.23 3.04
CA LEU A 140 1.82 -1.44 1.65
C LEU A 140 0.71 -2.48 1.51
N SER A 141 0.77 -3.56 2.30
CA SER A 141 -0.28 -4.59 2.32
C SER A 141 -1.61 -4.02 2.83
N MET A 142 -1.59 -3.18 3.87
CA MET A 142 -2.79 -2.54 4.40
C MET A 142 -3.35 -1.50 3.45
N LEU A 143 -2.48 -0.76 2.75
CA LEU A 143 -2.89 0.18 1.72
C LEU A 143 -3.54 -0.55 0.54
N PHE A 144 -2.98 -1.68 0.11
CA PHE A 144 -3.58 -2.55 -0.90
C PHE A 144 -4.97 -3.05 -0.46
N VAL A 145 -5.10 -3.50 0.79
CA VAL A 145 -6.37 -3.91 1.38
C VAL A 145 -7.39 -2.77 1.39
N ALA A 146 -6.98 -1.54 1.70
CA ALA A 146 -7.83 -0.36 1.66
C ALA A 146 -8.33 -0.06 0.23
N VAL A 147 -7.43 -0.04 -0.76
CA VAL A 147 -7.74 0.23 -2.17
C VAL A 147 -8.69 -0.81 -2.74
N VAL A 148 -8.36 -2.08 -2.57
CA VAL A 148 -9.15 -3.19 -3.14
C VAL A 148 -10.45 -3.38 -2.38
N GLY A 149 -10.43 -3.28 -1.04
CA GLY A 149 -11.63 -3.34 -0.21
C GLY A 149 -12.64 -2.24 -0.55
N TYR A 150 -12.17 -1.01 -0.79
CA TYR A 150 -13.03 0.09 -1.26
C TYR A 150 -13.61 -0.20 -2.66
N ARG A 151 -12.82 -0.73 -3.59
CA ARG A 151 -13.29 -1.10 -4.93
C ARG A 151 -14.34 -2.22 -4.89
N ILE A 152 -14.15 -3.21 -4.02
CA ILE A 152 -15.14 -4.27 -3.77
C ILE A 152 -16.43 -3.64 -3.23
N ALA A 153 -16.33 -2.73 -2.26
CA ALA A 153 -17.49 -2.03 -1.72
C ALA A 153 -18.24 -1.22 -2.79
N CYS A 154 -17.53 -0.54 -3.70
CA CYS A 154 -18.14 0.16 -4.83
C CYS A 154 -18.85 -0.79 -5.81
N SER A 155 -18.33 -2.00 -6.01
CA SER A 155 -18.98 -2.99 -6.86
C SER A 155 -20.25 -3.59 -6.25
N ILE A 156 -20.31 -3.68 -4.91
CA ILE A 156 -21.44 -4.29 -4.18
C ILE A 156 -22.48 -3.22 -3.79
N GLY A 157 -22.05 -2.00 -3.49
CA GLY A 157 -22.89 -0.88 -3.04
C GLY A 157 -24.16 -0.65 -3.84
N PRO A 158 -24.12 -0.64 -5.19
CA PRO A 158 -25.32 -0.50 -6.02
C PRO A 158 -26.37 -1.58 -5.76
N ARG A 159 -25.96 -2.82 -5.43
CA ARG A 159 -26.90 -3.91 -5.08
C ARG A 159 -27.61 -3.69 -3.74
N LEU A 160 -27.11 -2.77 -2.92
CA LEU A 160 -27.66 -2.40 -1.62
C LEU A 160 -28.32 -1.02 -1.63
N ASN A 161 -28.51 -0.40 -2.81
CA ASN A 161 -28.98 0.98 -2.97
C ASN A 161 -28.08 2.02 -2.27
N LEU A 162 -26.78 1.74 -2.18
CA LEU A 162 -25.79 2.66 -1.61
C LEU A 162 -24.95 3.27 -2.73
N SER A 163 -24.87 4.60 -2.75
CA SER A 163 -23.96 5.35 -3.61
C SER A 163 -22.62 5.59 -2.89
N LEU A 164 -21.52 5.26 -3.57
CA LEU A 164 -20.16 5.53 -3.15
C LEU A 164 -19.46 6.34 -4.25
N PRO A 165 -18.54 7.26 -3.92
CA PRO A 165 -17.71 7.93 -4.90
C PRO A 165 -17.01 6.90 -5.82
N PRO A 166 -17.08 7.06 -7.15
CA PRO A 166 -16.48 6.11 -8.06
C PRO A 166 -14.96 6.08 -7.89
N PRO A 167 -14.33 4.89 -7.87
CA PRO A 167 -12.89 4.78 -7.78
C PRO A 167 -12.24 5.34 -9.06
N THR A 168 -11.13 6.08 -8.91
CA THR A 168 -10.38 6.58 -10.06
C THR A 168 -9.91 5.40 -10.94
N PRO A 169 -10.14 5.46 -12.26
CA PRO A 169 -9.63 4.44 -13.18
C PRO A 169 -8.10 4.38 -13.12
N MET A 170 -7.51 3.18 -13.30
CA MET A 170 -6.06 3.00 -13.17
C MET A 170 -5.27 3.92 -14.11
N ARG A 171 -5.72 4.10 -15.36
CA ARG A 171 -5.11 5.00 -16.35
C ARG A 171 -5.04 6.48 -15.93
N ASP A 172 -5.93 6.89 -15.04
CA ASP A 172 -6.10 8.28 -14.60
C ASP A 172 -5.56 8.45 -13.16
N TRP A 173 -4.96 7.40 -12.60
CA TRP A 173 -4.40 7.42 -11.25
C TRP A 173 -3.05 8.13 -11.24
N ARG A 174 -2.89 9.12 -10.35
CA ARG A 174 -1.69 9.92 -10.16
C ARG A 174 -1.56 10.27 -8.67
N LEU A 175 -0.33 10.29 -8.16
CA LEU A 175 -0.04 10.74 -6.79
C LEU A 175 -0.12 12.26 -6.69
N TRP A 176 -0.25 12.77 -5.46
CA TRP A 176 -0.10 14.20 -5.21
C TRP A 176 1.33 14.66 -5.49
N ASP A 177 1.48 15.83 -6.08
CA ASP A 177 2.79 16.34 -6.52
C ASP A 177 3.75 16.54 -5.34
N GLU A 178 3.23 16.86 -4.15
CA GLU A 178 4.00 17.03 -2.93
C GLU A 178 4.64 15.73 -2.41
N MET A 179 4.16 14.56 -2.84
CA MET A 179 4.73 13.26 -2.40
C MET A 179 6.15 13.04 -2.91
N ILE A 180 6.62 13.81 -3.90
CA ILE A 180 8.02 13.79 -4.34
C ILE A 180 8.93 14.11 -3.15
N TRP A 181 8.55 15.05 -2.30
CA TRP A 181 9.35 15.42 -1.12
C TRP A 181 9.45 14.28 -0.11
N GLY A 182 8.46 13.40 -0.04
CA GLY A 182 8.55 12.16 0.74
C GLY A 182 9.62 11.22 0.20
N LEU A 183 9.69 11.05 -1.12
CA LEU A 183 10.74 10.26 -1.78
C LEU A 183 12.12 10.89 -1.54
N VAL A 184 12.29 12.17 -1.87
CA VAL A 184 13.57 12.90 -1.73
C VAL A 184 14.02 12.94 -0.27
N GLY A 185 13.11 13.24 0.65
CA GLY A 185 13.37 13.26 2.08
C GLY A 185 13.80 11.89 2.62
N SER A 186 13.13 10.82 2.20
CA SER A 186 13.53 9.45 2.59
C SER A 186 14.91 9.07 2.05
N LEU A 187 15.25 9.46 0.82
CA LEU A 187 16.57 9.20 0.26
C LEU A 187 17.66 9.99 1.01
N ALA A 188 17.41 11.27 1.30
CA ALA A 188 18.33 12.10 2.08
C ALA A 188 18.55 11.53 3.50
N LEU A 189 17.46 11.15 4.19
CA LEU A 189 17.57 10.55 5.52
C LEU A 189 18.34 9.23 5.51
N LEU A 190 18.17 8.41 4.46
CA LEU A 190 18.86 7.13 4.31
C LEU A 190 20.39 7.29 4.20
N LEU A 191 20.85 8.40 3.60
CA LEU A 191 22.27 8.69 3.38
C LEU A 191 22.93 9.39 4.59
N VAL A 192 22.16 10.16 5.36
CA VAL A 192 22.67 11.01 6.44
C VAL A 192 22.62 10.34 7.81
N PHE A 193 21.60 9.52 8.07
CA PHE A 193 21.36 8.94 9.39
C PHE A 193 21.62 7.44 9.42
N ASP A 194 21.99 6.95 10.60
CA ASP A 194 22.12 5.53 10.90
C ASP A 194 21.10 5.07 11.95
N GLY A 195 21.04 3.76 12.18
CA GLY A 195 20.15 3.15 13.18
C GLY A 195 18.66 3.29 12.83
N GLY A 196 17.83 3.65 13.82
CA GLY A 196 16.38 3.68 13.69
C GLY A 196 15.86 4.65 12.62
N LEU A 197 16.50 5.82 12.47
CA LEU A 197 16.12 6.80 11.43
C LEU A 197 16.39 6.26 10.02
N ARG A 198 17.50 5.52 9.83
CA ARG A 198 17.82 4.86 8.57
C ARG A 198 16.79 3.78 8.22
N THR A 199 16.34 3.02 9.21
CA THR A 199 15.27 2.02 9.04
C THR A 199 13.95 2.70 8.65
N LEU A 200 13.58 3.79 9.30
CA LEU A 200 12.39 4.57 8.93
C LEU A 200 12.49 5.12 7.50
N ALA A 201 13.64 5.66 7.13
CA ALA A 201 13.93 6.15 5.79
C ALA A 201 13.79 5.04 4.74
N ALA A 202 14.36 3.86 5.01
CA ALA A 202 14.27 2.70 4.13
C ALA A 202 12.81 2.24 3.92
N ASN A 203 12.02 2.12 4.98
CA ASN A 203 10.60 1.74 4.88
C ASN A 203 9.77 2.78 4.12
N THR A 204 10.03 4.07 4.37
CA THR A 204 9.37 5.17 3.65
C THR A 204 9.75 5.15 2.17
N LEU A 205 11.03 4.92 1.86
CA LEU A 205 11.52 4.82 0.50
C LEU A 205 10.88 3.64 -0.24
N VAL A 206 10.78 2.47 0.39
CA VAL A 206 10.09 1.30 -0.20
C VAL A 206 8.62 1.60 -0.47
N ALA A 207 7.93 2.27 0.46
CA ALA A 207 6.55 2.67 0.26
C ALA A 207 6.41 3.64 -0.92
N MET A 208 7.24 4.68 -0.99
CA MET A 208 7.22 5.67 -2.07
C MET A 208 7.59 5.04 -3.42
N ALA A 209 8.64 4.23 -3.48
CA ALA A 209 9.05 3.53 -4.70
C ALA A 209 7.92 2.64 -5.24
N THR A 210 7.18 1.96 -4.35
CA THR A 210 6.03 1.14 -4.74
C THR A 210 4.90 2.00 -5.29
N LEU A 211 4.59 3.13 -4.65
CA LEU A 211 3.55 4.04 -5.12
C LEU A 211 3.88 4.65 -6.48
N TYR A 212 5.14 5.09 -6.68
CA TYR A 212 5.60 5.57 -7.98
C TYR A 212 5.63 4.46 -9.03
N ALA A 213 5.97 3.22 -8.67
CA ALA A 213 5.87 2.08 -9.59
C ALA A 213 4.41 1.82 -10.03
N VAL A 214 3.43 1.96 -9.13
CA VAL A 214 2.00 1.90 -9.47
C VAL A 214 1.62 3.06 -10.40
N GLN A 215 2.16 4.26 -10.19
CA GLN A 215 1.95 5.40 -11.09
C GLN A 215 2.57 5.17 -12.47
N GLY A 216 3.76 4.57 -12.54
CA GLY A 216 4.38 4.15 -13.79
C GLY A 216 3.52 3.12 -14.53
N LEU A 217 2.91 2.18 -13.80
CA LEU A 217 1.97 1.22 -14.39
C LEU A 217 0.71 1.90 -14.93
N ALA A 218 0.19 2.90 -14.22
CA ALA A 218 -0.90 3.75 -14.68
C ALA A 218 -0.56 4.50 -15.97
N LEU A 219 0.67 5.04 -16.06
CA LEU A 219 1.20 5.68 -17.27
C LEU A 219 1.32 4.69 -18.43
N VAL A 220 1.88 3.49 -18.19
CA VAL A 220 1.98 2.45 -19.23
C VAL A 220 0.59 2.10 -19.77
N ARG A 221 -0.40 1.91 -18.88
CA ARG A 221 -1.80 1.64 -19.27
C ARG A 221 -2.44 2.80 -20.03
N TYR A 222 -2.09 4.05 -19.70
CA TYR A 222 -2.53 5.22 -20.45
C TYR A 222 -1.89 5.24 -21.85
N ALA A 223 -0.58 5.01 -21.93
CA ALA A 223 0.18 5.02 -23.19
C ALA A 223 -0.28 3.92 -24.15
N THR A 224 -0.46 2.68 -23.68
CA THR A 224 -0.95 1.57 -24.53
C THR A 224 -2.33 1.89 -25.11
N ARG A 225 -3.21 2.51 -24.33
CA ARG A 225 -4.54 2.91 -24.79
C ARG A 225 -4.49 4.09 -25.76
N ARG A 226 -3.66 5.10 -25.50
CA ARG A 226 -3.49 6.28 -26.36
C ARG A 226 -2.90 5.91 -27.72
N LEU A 227 -1.94 4.99 -27.74
CA LEU A 227 -1.27 4.50 -28.95
C LEU A 227 -2.11 3.45 -29.72
N GLY A 228 -3.31 3.10 -29.24
CA GLY A 228 -4.15 2.10 -29.90
C GLY A 228 -3.52 0.70 -29.94
N VAL A 229 -2.67 0.37 -28.97
CA VAL A 229 -1.95 -0.92 -28.91
C VAL A 229 -2.97 -2.06 -28.85
N GLN A 230 -2.79 -3.06 -29.71
CA GLN A 230 -3.64 -4.25 -29.72
C GLN A 230 -3.50 -5.02 -28.39
N ARG A 231 -4.60 -5.64 -27.93
CA ARG A 231 -4.66 -6.35 -26.65
C ARG A 231 -3.57 -7.43 -26.49
N PHE A 232 -3.16 -8.07 -27.58
CA PHE A 232 -2.09 -9.07 -27.56
C PHE A 232 -0.73 -8.46 -27.20
N LEU A 233 -0.38 -7.32 -27.79
CA LEU A 233 0.89 -6.65 -27.51
C LEU A 233 0.90 -6.06 -26.09
N GLU A 234 -0.24 -5.54 -25.62
CA GLU A 234 -0.39 -5.12 -24.24
C GLU A 234 -0.18 -6.29 -23.25
N PHE A 235 -0.73 -7.47 -23.56
CA PHE A 235 -0.48 -8.67 -22.76
C PHE A 235 1.02 -9.04 -22.74
N ALA A 236 1.69 -8.99 -23.89
CA ALA A 236 3.14 -9.25 -23.98
C ALA A 236 3.97 -8.28 -23.13
N ILE A 237 3.60 -6.99 -23.09
CA ILE A 237 4.24 -5.98 -22.24
C ILE A 237 4.09 -6.36 -20.77
N TYR A 238 2.89 -6.74 -20.30
CA TYR A 238 2.71 -7.15 -18.91
C TYR A 238 3.45 -8.45 -18.57
N VAL A 239 3.50 -9.42 -19.48
CA VAL A 239 4.31 -10.64 -19.30
C VAL A 239 5.79 -10.30 -19.15
N LEU A 240 6.31 -9.41 -20.00
CA LEU A 240 7.69 -8.96 -19.92
C LEU A 240 7.97 -8.25 -18.58
N LEU A 241 7.04 -7.39 -18.15
CA LEU A 241 7.16 -6.68 -16.88
C LEU A 241 7.21 -7.64 -15.69
N ILE A 242 6.39 -8.70 -15.70
CA ILE A 242 6.38 -9.73 -14.67
C ILE A 242 7.69 -10.53 -14.69
N PHE A 243 8.15 -10.93 -15.88
CA PHE A 243 9.37 -11.74 -16.03
C PHE A 243 10.63 -10.99 -15.56
N THR A 244 10.68 -9.67 -15.82
CA THR A 244 11.80 -8.81 -15.43
C THR A 244 11.62 -8.13 -14.06
N SER A 245 10.61 -8.55 -13.28
CA SER A 245 10.19 -8.08 -11.94
C SER A 245 11.00 -6.96 -11.29
N GLY A 246 12.23 -7.21 -10.84
CA GLY A 246 13.08 -6.21 -10.18
C GLY A 246 13.47 -5.02 -11.08
N VAL A 247 13.89 -5.29 -12.31
CA VAL A 247 14.21 -4.24 -13.30
C VAL A 247 12.94 -3.47 -13.68
N SER A 248 11.83 -4.17 -13.87
CA SER A 248 10.52 -3.55 -14.12
C SER A 248 10.10 -2.61 -13.00
N PHE A 249 10.29 -3.02 -11.75
CA PHE A 249 9.92 -2.19 -10.59
C PHE A 249 10.66 -0.85 -10.63
N VAL A 250 11.97 -0.88 -10.91
CA VAL A 250 12.80 0.32 -11.02
C VAL A 250 12.38 1.17 -12.22
N ILE A 251 12.17 0.56 -13.40
CA ILE A 251 11.72 1.28 -14.60
C ILE A 251 10.36 1.94 -14.36
N LEU A 252 9.39 1.21 -13.80
CA LEU A 252 8.07 1.73 -13.49
C LEU A 252 8.15 2.85 -12.44
N GLY A 253 9.00 2.71 -11.43
CA GLY A 253 9.24 3.77 -10.44
C GLY A 253 9.76 5.05 -11.09
N MET A 254 10.74 4.94 -11.99
CA MET A 254 11.25 6.08 -12.76
C MET A 254 10.18 6.69 -13.66
N LEU A 255 9.42 5.87 -14.40
CA LEU A 255 8.33 6.34 -15.26
C LEU A 255 7.26 7.09 -14.45
N GLY A 256 6.90 6.57 -13.27
CA GLY A 256 5.96 7.24 -12.38
C GLY A 256 6.49 8.56 -11.85
N LEU A 257 7.77 8.64 -11.50
CA LEU A 257 8.41 9.88 -11.07
C LEU A 257 8.44 10.92 -12.20
N MET A 258 8.79 10.50 -13.42
CA MET A 258 8.80 11.39 -14.60
C MET A 258 7.39 11.91 -14.93
N ASP A 259 6.36 11.09 -14.78
CA ASP A 259 4.97 11.48 -15.00
C ASP A 259 4.52 12.63 -14.07
N THR A 260 5.12 12.76 -12.88
CA THR A 260 4.83 13.89 -11.98
C THR A 260 5.47 15.20 -12.47
N TRP A 261 6.63 15.15 -13.14
CA TRP A 261 7.32 16.36 -13.62
C TRP A 261 6.81 16.85 -14.97
N PHE A 262 6.52 15.93 -15.90
CA PHE A 262 6.23 16.28 -17.29
C PHE A 262 4.75 16.31 -17.65
N ASP A 263 3.85 15.94 -16.71
CA ASP A 263 2.39 15.77 -16.92
C ASP A 263 2.01 15.28 -18.32
N TRP A 264 2.59 14.16 -18.76
CA TRP A 264 2.36 13.61 -20.10
C TRP A 264 0.90 13.25 -20.38
N ARG A 265 0.10 13.12 -19.31
CA ARG A 265 -1.31 12.74 -19.35
C ARG A 265 -2.26 13.94 -19.33
N HIS A 266 -1.75 15.16 -19.10
CA HIS A 266 -2.53 16.40 -18.95
C HIS A 266 -3.68 16.22 -17.96
N LEU A 267 -3.38 15.70 -16.77
CA LEU A 267 -4.38 15.38 -15.74
C LEU A 267 -4.54 16.49 -14.69
N GLY A 268 -3.69 17.52 -14.72
CA GLY A 268 -3.84 18.71 -13.87
C GLY A 268 -5.02 19.60 -14.28
N PRO A 269 -5.50 20.47 -13.37
CA PRO A 269 -6.38 21.57 -13.79
C PRO A 269 -5.64 22.36 -14.86
N SER A 270 -6.28 22.57 -16.01
CA SER A 270 -5.72 23.32 -17.12
C SER A 270 -5.14 24.65 -16.61
N GLN A 271 -3.90 24.96 -17.00
CA GLN A 271 -3.38 26.33 -17.01
C GLN A 271 -4.19 27.16 -18.02
N SER A 272 -5.46 27.39 -17.72
CA SER A 272 -6.39 28.16 -18.54
C SER A 272 -7.01 29.31 -17.75
N ASP A 273 -6.29 29.80 -16.74
CA ASP A 273 -6.57 31.07 -16.05
C ASP A 273 -5.25 31.84 -15.89
N GLU A 274 -4.47 31.92 -16.97
CA GLU A 274 -3.59 33.08 -17.14
C GLU A 274 -4.52 34.15 -17.74
N PRO A 275 -4.95 35.17 -16.97
CA PRO A 275 -5.67 36.28 -17.57
C PRO A 275 -4.75 36.83 -18.65
N ALA A 276 -5.26 36.92 -19.87
CA ALA A 276 -4.61 37.71 -20.90
C ALA A 276 -4.32 39.08 -20.26
N ASP A 277 -3.05 39.43 -20.15
CA ASP A 277 -2.62 40.81 -19.97
C ASP A 277 -3.17 41.59 -21.18
N ASP A 278 -4.39 42.12 -21.03
CA ASP A 278 -4.80 43.35 -21.67
C ASP A 278 -4.20 44.47 -20.83
N ASP A 279 -3.00 44.94 -21.21
CA ASP A 279 -2.62 46.36 -21.37
C ASP A 279 -1.14 46.51 -21.78
#